data_AF-A0A0N4TRV2-F1
#
_entry.id   AF-A0A0N4TRV2-F1
#
_cell.length_a   1.000
_cell.length_b   1.000
_cell.length_c   1.000
_cell.angle_alpha   90.00
_cell.angle_beta   90.00
_cell.angle_gamma   90.00
#
_symmetry.space_group_name_H-M   'P 1'
#
loop_
_entity.id
_entity.type
_entity.pdbx_description
1 polymer ?
#
loop_
_entity_poly.entity_id
_entity_poly.type
_entity_poly.pdbx_seq_one_letter_code
_entity_poly.pdbx_strand_id
1 'polypeptide(L)'
;MEKLLALENYTIIVYLHGSTHKIYNLGFGDSSGYPNETGIITDSVFLFNYTKKLAGENDIFIWGHSMGSGVSIAVTMELSMKHMPPAGLILEAPFNNAIDLITQSSESVAWRWAPWFNIFIKQSVSNAGIHFNSDINIKLVTCPILIMHVVDDEVISISLAKKLYNAALSANRNIRFISFAGGRGLFHKHINKAPELPIILKFVYLMSPFLHFMN
;
A
#
# COMPACT_ATOMS: atom_id res chain seq x y z
N MET A 1 11.09 8.78 10.22
CA MET A 1 11.79 9.20 8.99
C MET A 1 13.30 8.96 9.11
N GLU A 2 13.94 9.33 10.24
CA GLU A 2 15.39 9.11 10.44
C GLU A 2 15.86 7.65 10.37
N LYS A 3 15.05 6.67 10.82
CA LYS A 3 15.40 5.24 10.72
C LYS A 3 15.38 4.66 9.29
N LEU A 4 14.76 5.36 8.32
CA LEU A 4 14.71 4.92 6.92
C LEU A 4 15.98 5.32 6.14
N LEU A 5 16.69 6.35 6.62
CA LEU A 5 17.94 6.85 6.05
C LEU A 5 19.15 5.96 6.36
N ALA A 6 18.97 4.93 7.20
CA ALA A 6 20.04 4.02 7.60
C ALA A 6 20.21 2.79 6.68
N LEU A 7 19.45 2.71 5.57
CA LEU A 7 19.77 1.80 4.48
C LEU A 7 20.85 2.48 3.64
N GLU A 8 22.10 2.19 4.00
CA GLU A 8 23.30 2.76 3.36
C GLU A 8 23.25 2.58 1.84
N ASN A 9 23.52 3.70 1.14
CA ASN A 9 23.53 3.93 -0.30
C ASN A 9 22.17 4.03 -1.01
N TYR A 10 21.73 5.30 -1.12
CA TYR A 10 20.88 5.86 -2.18
C TYR A 10 19.50 5.24 -2.46
N THR A 11 18.86 4.60 -1.49
CA THR A 11 17.47 4.13 -1.67
C THR A 11 16.46 5.26 -1.47
N ILE A 12 15.54 5.47 -2.42
CA ILE A 12 14.45 6.47 -2.29
C ILE A 12 13.14 5.77 -1.94
N ILE A 13 12.44 6.27 -0.92
CA ILE A 13 11.15 5.73 -0.47
C ILE A 13 10.06 6.77 -0.74
N VAL A 14 9.10 6.43 -1.60
CA VAL A 14 7.88 7.21 -1.80
C VAL A 14 6.83 6.71 -0.81
N TYR A 15 6.53 7.51 0.22
CA TYR A 15 5.59 7.15 1.28
C TYR A 15 4.21 7.76 1.05
N LEU A 16 3.19 6.91 0.87
CA LEU A 16 1.80 7.30 0.71
C LEU A 16 1.03 6.97 1.99
N HIS A 17 0.60 8.02 2.70
CA HIS A 17 -0.15 7.89 3.96
C HIS A 17 -1.65 8.15 3.74
N GLY A 18 -2.48 7.17 4.13
CA GLY A 18 -3.93 7.37 4.23
C GLY A 18 -4.31 8.06 5.53
N SER A 19 -4.97 9.23 5.46
CA SER A 19 -5.62 9.86 6.62
C SER A 19 -7.10 10.08 6.32
N THR A 20 -7.99 9.64 7.22
CA THR A 20 -9.45 9.74 7.08
C THR A 20 -9.98 11.18 7.01
N HIS A 21 -9.16 12.16 7.40
CA HIS A 21 -9.56 13.57 7.43
C HIS A 21 -9.08 14.41 6.24
N LYS A 22 -8.09 13.95 5.47
CA LYS A 22 -7.58 14.69 4.32
C LYS A 22 -6.96 13.71 3.32
N ILE A 23 -7.73 13.38 2.28
CA ILE A 23 -7.14 12.96 1.01
C ILE A 23 -6.49 14.22 0.46
N TYR A 24 -5.21 14.41 0.79
CA TYR A 24 -4.43 15.48 0.18
C TYR A 24 -4.21 15.09 -1.28
N ASN A 25 -5.00 15.68 -2.17
CA ASN A 25 -4.41 16.12 -3.44
C ASN A 25 -3.17 16.92 -3.07
N LEU A 26 -2.04 16.65 -3.71
CA LEU A 26 -0.95 17.62 -3.76
C LEU A 26 -1.48 18.84 -4.51
N GLY A 27 -2.21 19.69 -3.77
CA GLY A 27 -2.67 21.00 -4.18
C GLY A 27 -1.49 21.96 -4.22
N PHE A 28 -0.64 21.79 -5.23
CA PHE A 28 0.18 22.88 -5.74
C PHE A 28 -0.45 23.34 -7.05
N GLY A 29 -1.14 24.49 -6.99
CA GLY A 29 -1.56 25.27 -8.16
C GLY A 29 -2.74 24.71 -8.96
N ASP A 30 -3.91 25.34 -8.82
CA ASP A 30 -4.96 25.44 -9.85
C ASP A 30 -5.66 24.16 -10.37
N SER A 31 -5.50 23.01 -9.72
CA SER A 31 -6.17 21.78 -10.15
C SER A 31 -7.65 21.75 -9.70
N SER A 32 -8.56 22.01 -10.64
CA SER A 32 -10.01 21.94 -10.44
C SER A 32 -10.53 20.52 -10.67
N GLY A 33 -11.05 19.86 -9.62
CA GLY A 33 -11.71 18.54 -9.74
C GLY A 33 -12.04 17.86 -8.40
N TYR A 34 -13.08 17.01 -8.39
CA TYR A 34 -13.37 16.12 -7.26
C TYR A 34 -12.35 14.96 -7.22
N PRO A 35 -11.90 14.52 -6.03
CA PRO A 35 -10.94 13.43 -5.91
C PRO A 35 -11.54 12.13 -6.48
N ASN A 36 -10.90 11.58 -7.52
CA ASN A 36 -11.21 10.27 -8.07
C ASN A 36 -9.95 9.39 -8.04
N GLU A 37 -10.11 8.08 -7.92
CA GLU A 37 -9.00 7.14 -7.76
C GLU A 37 -8.00 7.23 -8.92
N THR A 38 -8.48 7.40 -10.15
CA THR A 38 -7.66 7.53 -11.35
C THR A 38 -6.73 8.75 -11.32
N GLY A 39 -7.21 9.89 -10.82
CA GLY A 39 -6.42 11.12 -10.71
C GLY A 39 -5.28 10.96 -9.70
N ILE A 40 -5.59 10.39 -8.52
CA ILE A 40 -4.59 10.11 -7.49
C ILE A 40 -3.51 9.15 -8.02
N ILE A 41 -3.92 8.10 -8.75
CA ILE A 41 -2.98 7.16 -9.38
C ILE A 41 -2.12 7.87 -10.44
N THR A 42 -2.74 8.68 -11.30
CA THR A 42 -2.04 9.39 -12.38
C THR A 42 -0.98 10.34 -11.82
N ASP A 43 -1.34 11.13 -10.81
CA ASP A 43 -0.42 12.06 -10.15
C ASP A 43 0.71 11.32 -9.44
N SER A 44 0.40 10.19 -8.78
CA SER A 44 1.40 9.37 -8.10
C SER A 44 2.37 8.70 -9.08
N VAL A 45 1.88 8.26 -10.25
CA VAL A 45 2.73 7.74 -11.34
C VAL A 45 3.62 8.85 -11.92
N PHE A 46 3.08 10.06 -12.09
CA PHE A 46 3.87 11.22 -12.52
C PHE A 46 4.98 11.54 -11.53
N LEU A 47 4.66 11.58 -10.23
CA LEU A 47 5.63 11.81 -9.16
C LEU A 47 6.70 10.71 -9.12
N PHE A 48 6.32 9.44 -9.29
CA PHE A 48 7.27 8.34 -9.38
C PHE A 48 8.23 8.53 -10.55
N ASN A 49 7.72 8.84 -11.74
CA ASN A 49 8.55 9.05 -12.94
C ASN A 49 9.48 10.26 -12.77
N TYR A 50 9.00 11.35 -12.18
CA TYR A 50 9.83 12.52 -11.86
C TYR A 50 10.95 12.14 -10.88
N THR A 51 10.60 11.41 -9.82
CA THR A 51 11.55 10.91 -8.83
C THR A 51 12.57 9.97 -9.46
N LYS A 52 12.16 9.06 -10.36
CA LYS A 52 13.05 8.13 -11.06
C LYS A 52 14.08 8.84 -11.93
N LYS A 53 13.70 9.95 -12.57
CA LYS A 53 14.65 10.79 -13.32
C LYS A 53 15.72 11.42 -12.42
N LEU A 54 15.33 11.87 -11.23
CA LEU A 54 16.26 12.45 -10.24
C LEU A 54 17.13 11.39 -9.56
N ALA A 55 16.56 10.21 -9.34
CA ALA A 55 17.22 9.08 -8.70
C ALA A 55 18.32 8.47 -9.58
N GLY A 56 18.17 8.50 -10.90
CA GLY A 56 19.08 7.81 -11.81
C GLY A 56 19.02 6.30 -11.61
N GLU A 57 20.19 5.69 -11.39
CA GLU A 57 20.34 4.24 -11.18
C GLU A 57 19.86 3.76 -9.81
N ASN A 58 19.56 4.70 -8.91
CA ASN A 58 19.11 4.38 -7.57
C ASN A 58 17.78 3.62 -7.54
N ASP A 59 17.69 2.69 -6.60
CA ASP A 59 16.50 1.91 -6.33
C ASP A 59 15.42 2.78 -5.66
N ILE A 60 14.19 2.66 -6.18
CA ILE A 60 13.03 3.33 -5.61
C ILE A 60 12.05 2.29 -5.09
N PHE A 61 11.67 2.44 -3.83
CA PHE A 61 10.62 1.66 -3.19
C PHE A 61 9.37 2.51 -3.02
N ILE A 62 8.21 1.89 -3.21
CA ILE A 62 6.93 2.50 -2.89
C ILE A 62 6.48 1.93 -1.55
N TRP A 63 6.11 2.80 -0.61
CA TRP A 63 5.59 2.42 0.70
C TRP A 63 4.19 3.00 0.88
N GLY A 64 3.20 2.14 1.08
CA GLY A 64 1.82 2.55 1.38
C GLY A 64 1.40 2.15 2.80
N HIS A 65 0.74 3.06 3.51
CA HIS A 65 0.16 2.80 4.83
C HIS A 65 -1.37 2.98 4.81
N SER A 66 -2.11 2.00 5.37
CA SER A 66 -3.56 2.05 5.49
C SER A 66 -4.22 2.32 4.13
N MET A 67 -5.09 3.32 3.97
CA MET A 67 -5.64 3.70 2.66
C MET A 67 -4.58 3.97 1.57
N GLY A 68 -3.40 4.46 1.97
CA GLY A 68 -2.27 4.65 1.07
C GLY A 68 -1.75 3.33 0.47
N SER A 69 -1.98 2.19 1.11
CA SER A 69 -1.64 0.87 0.57
C SER A 69 -2.39 0.57 -0.73
N GLY A 70 -3.69 0.94 -0.80
CA GLY A 70 -4.50 0.74 -2.02
C GLY A 70 -3.96 1.56 -3.19
N VAL A 71 -3.61 2.83 -2.93
CA VAL A 71 -2.99 3.72 -3.92
C VAL A 71 -1.62 3.17 -4.35
N SER A 72 -0.76 2.79 -3.40
CA SER A 72 0.56 2.24 -3.71
C SER A 72 0.49 0.98 -4.56
N ILE A 73 -0.47 0.08 -4.30
CA ILE A 73 -0.68 -1.12 -5.12
C ILE A 73 -1.12 -0.74 -6.54
N ALA A 74 -2.09 0.16 -6.68
CA ALA A 74 -2.57 0.59 -7.99
C ALA A 74 -1.48 1.30 -8.83
N VAL A 75 -0.71 2.19 -8.20
CA VAL A 75 0.45 2.85 -8.84
C VAL A 75 1.51 1.83 -9.24
N THR A 76 1.84 0.90 -8.36
CA THR A 76 2.83 -0.15 -8.66
C THR A 76 2.35 -1.08 -9.78
N MET A 77 1.05 -1.38 -9.83
CA MET A 77 0.41 -2.14 -10.90
C MET A 77 0.56 -1.42 -12.24
N GLU A 78 0.21 -0.12 -12.31
CA GLU A 78 0.39 0.71 -13.52
C GLU A 78 1.85 0.73 -14.00
N LEU A 79 2.79 0.89 -13.07
CA LEU A 79 4.22 0.89 -13.37
C LEU A 79 4.71 -0.50 -13.84
N SER A 80 4.21 -1.58 -13.24
CA SER A 80 4.51 -2.96 -13.64
C SER A 80 4.01 -3.26 -15.05
N MET A 81 2.79 -2.81 -15.38
CA MET A 81 2.18 -2.94 -16.71
C MET A 81 2.93 -2.14 -17.77
N LYS A 82 3.57 -1.02 -17.39
CA LYS A 82 4.45 -0.22 -18.25
C LYS A 82 5.89 -0.72 -18.29
N HIS A 83 6.17 -1.91 -17.73
CA HIS A 83 7.50 -2.51 -17.65
C HIS A 83 8.54 -1.63 -16.91
N MET A 84 8.09 -0.78 -15.99
CA MET A 84 8.94 0.06 -15.14
C MET A 84 8.63 -0.15 -13.65
N PRO A 85 8.64 -1.39 -13.14
CA PRO A 85 8.32 -1.63 -11.75
C PRO A 85 9.34 -0.95 -10.81
N PRO A 86 8.90 -0.51 -9.61
CA PRO A 86 9.83 -0.09 -8.56
C PRO A 86 10.71 -1.27 -8.12
N ALA A 87 11.76 -0.99 -7.34
CA ALA A 87 12.61 -2.01 -6.74
C ALA A 87 11.84 -2.89 -5.73
N GLY A 88 10.78 -2.34 -5.12
CA GLY A 88 9.87 -3.10 -4.29
C GLY A 88 8.67 -2.29 -3.80
N LEU A 89 7.67 -3.01 -3.32
CA LEU A 89 6.44 -2.46 -2.74
C LEU A 89 6.34 -2.88 -1.27
N ILE A 90 6.23 -1.91 -0.37
CA ILE A 90 6.08 -2.10 1.07
C ILE A 90 4.68 -1.64 1.48
N LEU A 91 3.95 -2.50 2.17
CA LEU A 91 2.56 -2.27 2.56
C LEU A 91 2.42 -2.42 4.07
N GLU A 92 1.99 -1.35 4.73
CA GLU A 92 1.78 -1.28 6.18
C GLU A 92 0.28 -1.20 6.46
N ALA A 93 -0.23 -2.12 7.27
CA ALA A 93 -1.65 -2.26 7.57
C ALA A 93 -2.57 -2.27 6.31
N PRO A 94 -2.31 -3.10 5.29
CA PRO A 94 -3.09 -3.07 4.06
C PRO A 94 -4.43 -3.80 4.18
N PHE A 95 -5.31 -3.57 3.20
CA PHE A 95 -6.60 -4.23 3.05
C PHE A 95 -6.80 -4.73 1.61
N ASN A 96 -7.74 -5.64 1.40
CA ASN A 96 -7.98 -6.25 0.09
C ASN A 96 -8.87 -5.39 -0.82
N ASN A 97 -9.92 -4.76 -0.30
CA ASN A 97 -10.73 -3.78 -1.03
C ASN A 97 -11.55 -2.86 -0.12
N ALA A 98 -12.04 -1.74 -0.66
CA ALA A 98 -12.79 -0.74 0.11
C ALA A 98 -14.09 -1.29 0.72
N ILE A 99 -14.77 -2.20 0.02
CA ILE A 99 -16.03 -2.81 0.49
C ILE A 99 -15.75 -3.67 1.73
N ASP A 100 -14.75 -4.54 1.68
CA ASP A 100 -14.35 -5.41 2.79
C ASP A 100 -13.87 -4.58 3.99
N LEU A 101 -13.16 -3.47 3.74
CA LEU A 101 -12.73 -2.53 4.77
C LEU A 101 -13.93 -1.94 5.52
N ILE A 102 -14.91 -1.38 4.79
CA ILE A 102 -16.09 -0.75 5.40
C ILE A 102 -16.99 -1.80 6.07
N THR A 103 -17.20 -2.95 5.43
CA THR A 103 -18.07 -4.01 5.96
C THR A 103 -17.48 -4.70 7.19
N GLN A 104 -16.15 -4.69 7.38
CA GLN A 104 -15.50 -5.27 8.56
C GLN A 104 -15.16 -4.24 9.65
N SER A 105 -15.35 -2.95 9.39
CA SER A 105 -15.10 -1.89 10.37
C SER A 105 -16.05 -1.98 11.57
N SER A 106 -15.61 -1.50 12.74
CA SER A 106 -16.43 -1.45 13.97
C SER A 106 -17.74 -0.67 13.78
N GLU A 107 -17.72 0.37 12.97
CA GLU A 107 -18.84 1.29 12.75
C GLU A 107 -19.97 0.64 11.93
N SER A 108 -19.64 -0.38 11.12
CA SER A 108 -20.64 -1.09 10.33
C SER A 108 -21.44 -2.11 11.13
N VAL A 109 -20.95 -2.55 12.31
CA VAL A 109 -21.54 -3.66 13.08
C VAL A 109 -23.04 -3.45 13.35
N ALA A 110 -23.44 -2.23 13.69
CA ALA A 110 -24.85 -1.88 13.97
C ALA A 110 -25.77 -1.97 12.75
N TRP A 111 -25.21 -1.97 11.53
CA TRP A 111 -25.95 -1.88 10.27
C TRP A 111 -25.86 -3.15 9.41
N ARG A 112 -24.95 -4.09 9.71
CA ARG A 112 -24.72 -5.32 8.94
C ARG A 112 -25.94 -6.24 8.81
N TRP A 113 -26.89 -6.17 9.75
CA TRP A 113 -28.11 -6.98 9.73
C TRP A 113 -29.12 -6.48 8.69
N ALA A 114 -29.00 -5.24 8.21
CA ALA A 114 -29.95 -4.67 7.27
C ALA A 114 -29.74 -5.22 5.85
N PRO A 115 -30.77 -5.76 5.17
CA PRO A 115 -30.64 -6.37 3.84
C PRO A 115 -30.08 -5.43 2.76
N TRP A 116 -30.34 -4.12 2.89
CA TRP A 116 -29.88 -3.08 1.98
C TRP A 116 -28.45 -2.59 2.26
N PHE A 117 -27.85 -2.93 3.41
CA PHE A 117 -26.53 -2.41 3.81
C PHE A 117 -25.45 -2.69 2.75
N ASN A 118 -25.37 -3.93 2.28
CA ASN A 118 -24.39 -4.32 1.26
C ASN A 118 -24.60 -3.60 -0.08
N ILE A 119 -25.86 -3.36 -0.45
CA ILE A 119 -26.20 -2.62 -1.68
C ILE A 119 -25.76 -1.16 -1.52
N PHE A 120 -26.05 -0.55 -0.37
CA PHE A 120 -25.68 0.82 -0.07
C PHE A 120 -24.17 1.03 -0.08
N ILE A 121 -23.38 0.19 0.59
CA ILE A 121 -21.92 0.30 0.58
C ILE A 121 -21.34 0.14 -0.82
N LYS A 122 -21.80 -0.86 -1.60
CA LYS A 122 -21.36 -1.03 -3.00
C LYS A 122 -21.67 0.21 -3.83
N GLN A 123 -22.85 0.79 -3.66
CA GLN A 123 -23.26 1.98 -4.40
C GLN A 123 -22.49 3.22 -3.96
N SER A 124 -22.23 3.41 -2.66
CA SER A 124 -21.40 4.50 -2.15
C SER A 124 -19.97 4.42 -2.66
N VAL A 125 -19.35 3.23 -2.61
CA VAL A 125 -18.00 2.98 -3.13
C VAL A 125 -17.94 3.24 -4.64
N SER A 126 -18.94 2.77 -5.38
CA SER A 126 -19.05 3.00 -6.84
C SER A 126 -19.26 4.47 -7.19
N ASN A 127 -20.10 5.18 -6.45
CA ASN A 127 -20.37 6.60 -6.67
C ASN A 127 -19.16 7.48 -6.32
N ALA A 128 -18.38 7.07 -5.32
CA ALA A 128 -17.12 7.74 -4.98
C ALA A 128 -16.02 7.47 -6.02
N GLY A 129 -16.13 6.39 -6.81
CA GLY A 129 -15.10 5.98 -7.77
C GLY A 129 -13.79 5.59 -7.08
N ILE A 130 -13.86 5.09 -5.84
CA ILE A 130 -12.72 4.67 -5.03
C ILE A 130 -12.94 3.22 -4.60
N HIS A 131 -12.62 2.30 -5.50
CA HIS A 131 -12.85 0.88 -5.29
C HIS A 131 -11.71 0.22 -4.51
N PHE A 132 -10.48 0.71 -4.69
CA PHE A 132 -9.26 0.12 -4.14
C PHE A 132 -9.22 -1.40 -4.32
N ASN A 133 -9.39 -1.87 -5.56
CA ASN A 133 -9.40 -3.30 -5.91
C ASN A 133 -8.00 -3.94 -5.74
N SER A 134 -7.49 -3.92 -4.51
CA SER A 134 -6.10 -4.23 -4.17
C SER A 134 -5.80 -5.71 -4.39
N ASP A 135 -6.78 -6.59 -4.12
CA ASP A 135 -6.72 -8.03 -4.42
C ASP A 135 -6.67 -8.36 -5.91
N ILE A 136 -7.21 -7.50 -6.78
CA ILE A 136 -7.07 -7.63 -8.23
C ILE A 136 -5.73 -7.04 -8.68
N ASN A 137 -5.45 -5.80 -8.28
CA ASN A 137 -4.29 -5.03 -8.75
C ASN A 137 -2.96 -5.67 -8.32
N ILE A 138 -2.90 -6.25 -7.11
CA ILE A 138 -1.67 -6.88 -6.60
C ILE A 138 -1.20 -8.07 -7.44
N LYS A 139 -2.11 -8.72 -8.18
CA LYS A 139 -1.79 -9.87 -9.04
C LYS A 139 -0.94 -9.47 -10.25
N LEU A 140 -1.01 -8.20 -10.66
CA LEU A 140 -0.28 -7.65 -11.79
C LEU A 140 1.02 -6.95 -11.38
N VAL A 141 1.27 -6.78 -10.08
CA VAL A 141 2.54 -6.25 -9.57
C VAL A 141 3.67 -7.24 -9.87
N THR A 142 4.79 -6.75 -10.41
CA THR A 142 5.93 -7.60 -10.80
C THR A 142 7.15 -7.47 -9.90
N CYS A 143 7.25 -6.40 -9.10
CA CYS A 143 8.32 -6.25 -8.11
C CYS A 143 8.08 -7.11 -6.86
N PRO A 144 9.11 -7.34 -6.02
CA PRO A 144 8.94 -7.92 -4.69
C PRO A 144 7.97 -7.10 -3.82
N ILE A 145 7.15 -7.78 -3.03
CA ILE A 145 6.12 -7.19 -2.16
C ILE A 145 6.38 -7.60 -0.72
N LEU A 146 6.38 -6.62 0.19
CA LEU A 146 6.37 -6.84 1.64
C LEU A 146 5.05 -6.34 2.22
N ILE A 147 4.32 -7.21 2.92
CA ILE A 147 3.20 -6.84 3.77
C ILE A 147 3.63 -6.89 5.23
N MET A 148 3.31 -5.84 5.98
CA MET A 148 3.51 -5.71 7.42
C MET A 148 2.18 -5.39 8.09
N HIS A 149 1.82 -6.16 9.11
CA HIS A 149 0.56 -5.97 9.85
C HIS A 149 0.74 -6.34 11.32
N VAL A 150 0.05 -5.67 12.25
CA VAL A 150 0.05 -6.03 13.67
C VAL A 150 -1.27 -6.70 14.07
N VAL A 151 -1.20 -7.77 14.86
CA VAL A 151 -2.39 -8.57 15.22
C VAL A 151 -3.45 -7.75 15.96
N ASP A 152 -3.06 -6.75 16.75
CA ASP A 152 -3.94 -5.87 17.53
C ASP A 152 -4.29 -4.56 16.82
N ASP A 153 -4.21 -4.53 15.47
CA ASP A 153 -4.71 -3.40 14.68
C ASP A 153 -6.24 -3.29 14.83
N GLU A 154 -6.66 -2.22 15.50
CA GLU A 154 -8.04 -1.90 15.82
C GLU A 154 -8.82 -1.29 14.65
N VAL A 155 -8.13 -0.83 13.61
CA VAL A 155 -8.73 -0.13 12.46
C VAL A 155 -8.90 -1.10 11.28
N ILE A 156 -7.85 -1.85 10.95
CA ILE A 156 -7.84 -2.79 9.84
C ILE A 156 -7.52 -4.18 10.37
N SER A 157 -8.52 -5.06 10.32
CA SER A 157 -8.31 -6.45 10.73
C SER A 157 -7.23 -7.12 9.87
N ILE A 158 -6.33 -7.84 10.54
CA ILE A 158 -5.28 -8.64 9.89
C ILE A 158 -5.85 -9.67 8.91
N SER A 159 -7.13 -10.05 9.03
CA SER A 159 -7.81 -10.91 8.05
C SER A 159 -7.81 -10.31 6.64
N LEU A 160 -7.97 -8.99 6.51
CA LEU A 160 -7.98 -8.29 5.22
C LEU A 160 -6.61 -8.33 4.56
N ALA A 161 -5.56 -8.05 5.34
CA ALA A 161 -4.17 -8.15 4.88
C ALA A 161 -3.82 -9.59 4.45
N LYS A 162 -4.32 -10.62 5.17
CA LYS A 162 -4.16 -12.02 4.80
C LYS A 162 -4.89 -12.38 3.50
N LYS A 163 -6.10 -11.87 3.27
CA LYS A 163 -6.81 -12.04 1.99
C LYS A 163 -5.99 -11.47 0.83
N LEU A 164 -5.45 -10.26 1.00
CA LEU A 164 -4.59 -9.61 0.01
C LEU A 164 -3.31 -10.44 -0.26
N TYR A 165 -2.65 -10.92 0.80
CA TYR A 165 -1.48 -11.79 0.68
C TYR A 165 -1.78 -13.06 -0.13
N ASN A 166 -2.90 -13.73 0.17
CA ASN A 166 -3.31 -14.93 -0.55
C ASN A 166 -3.62 -14.65 -2.03
N ALA A 167 -4.20 -13.48 -2.34
CA ALA A 167 -4.45 -13.09 -3.73
C ALA A 167 -3.14 -12.94 -4.52
N ALA A 168 -2.11 -12.33 -3.93
CA ALA A 168 -0.78 -12.23 -4.54
C ALA A 168 -0.09 -13.60 -4.69
N LEU A 169 -0.16 -14.46 -3.66
CA LEU A 169 0.35 -15.83 -3.74
C LEU A 169 -0.32 -16.64 -4.86
N SER A 170 -1.65 -16.52 -5.02
CA SER A 170 -2.37 -17.23 -6.08
C SER A 170 -1.94 -16.81 -7.50
N ALA A 171 -1.37 -15.61 -7.65
CA ALA A 171 -0.83 -15.11 -8.90
C ALA A 171 0.69 -15.32 -9.01
N ASN A 172 1.27 -16.16 -8.13
CA ASN A 172 2.69 -16.46 -8.07
C ASN A 172 3.58 -15.19 -7.96
N ARG A 173 3.14 -14.20 -7.18
CA ARG A 173 3.92 -12.99 -6.92
C ARG A 173 5.00 -13.25 -5.89
N ASN A 174 6.15 -12.57 -6.01
CA ASN A 174 7.17 -12.56 -4.97
C ASN A 174 6.68 -11.72 -3.79
N ILE A 175 6.07 -12.37 -2.80
CA ILE A 175 5.47 -11.68 -1.65
C ILE A 175 5.90 -12.29 -0.32
N ARG A 176 6.10 -11.43 0.68
CA ARG A 176 6.36 -11.81 2.06
C ARG A 176 5.38 -11.10 3.00
N PHE A 177 4.90 -11.83 4.01
CA PHE A 177 4.02 -11.32 5.05
C PHE A 177 4.73 -11.34 6.40
N ILE A 178 4.74 -10.21 7.10
CA ILE A 178 5.27 -10.09 8.46
C ILE A 178 4.13 -9.67 9.38
N SER A 179 3.82 -10.57 10.32
CA SER A 179 2.85 -10.32 11.38
C SER A 179 3.59 -9.92 12.65
N PHE A 180 3.30 -8.75 13.18
CA PHE A 180 3.76 -8.34 14.51
C PHE A 180 2.76 -8.81 15.57
N ALA A 181 3.27 -9.35 16.68
CA ALA A 181 2.44 -9.71 17.82
C ALA A 181 1.81 -8.45 18.46
N GLY A 182 0.59 -8.60 18.99
CA GLY A 182 -0.07 -7.53 19.73
C GLY A 182 0.57 -7.29 21.11
N GLY A 183 0.15 -6.21 21.78
CA GLY A 183 0.67 -5.80 23.08
C GLY A 183 2.02 -5.08 23.02
N ARG A 184 2.50 -4.75 21.81
CA ARG A 184 3.78 -4.06 21.56
C ARG A 184 3.66 -2.55 21.44
N GLY A 185 2.44 -2.01 21.53
CA GLY A 185 2.17 -0.59 21.33
C GLY A 185 2.33 -0.10 19.88
N LEU A 186 2.37 -1.02 18.91
CA LEU A 186 2.48 -0.67 17.49
C LEU A 186 1.13 -0.17 16.95
N PHE A 187 0.05 -0.92 17.21
CA PHE A 187 -1.32 -0.61 16.75
C PHE A 187 -1.36 -0.25 15.25
N HIS A 188 -2.43 0.42 14.80
CA HIS A 188 -2.56 0.82 13.41
C HIS A 188 -1.45 1.78 12.92
N LYS A 189 -0.85 2.61 13.78
CA LYS A 189 -0.06 3.79 13.35
C LYS A 189 1.46 3.68 13.54
N HIS A 190 1.97 2.65 14.22
CA HIS A 190 3.37 2.62 14.64
C HIS A 190 4.12 1.37 14.19
N ILE A 191 3.62 0.62 13.20
CA ILE A 191 4.35 -0.52 12.63
C ILE A 191 5.69 -0.04 12.05
N ASN A 192 5.74 1.15 11.44
CA ASN A 192 6.98 1.80 11.02
C ASN A 192 7.99 2.15 12.14
N LYS A 193 7.61 2.04 13.41
CA LYS A 193 8.50 2.24 14.57
C LYS A 193 9.06 0.92 15.13
N ALA A 194 8.66 -0.22 14.56
CA ALA A 194 9.14 -1.53 15.00
C ALA A 194 10.67 -1.59 15.00
N PRO A 195 11.32 -2.05 16.09
CA PRO A 195 12.77 -2.13 16.18
C PRO A 195 13.40 -3.07 15.14
N GLU A 196 12.64 -4.04 14.65
CA GLU A 196 13.06 -5.01 13.64
C GLU A 196 13.03 -4.45 12.21
N LEU A 197 12.42 -3.28 12.00
CA LEU A 197 12.22 -2.70 10.68
C LEU A 197 13.50 -2.58 9.84
N PRO A 198 14.66 -2.13 10.36
CA PRO A 198 15.89 -2.06 9.58
C PRO A 198 16.33 -3.44 9.03
N ILE A 199 16.14 -4.50 9.82
CA ILE A 199 16.48 -5.88 9.42
C ILE A 199 15.52 -6.35 8.35
N ILE A 200 14.23 -6.10 8.53
CA ILE A 200 13.17 -6.46 7.58
C ILE A 200 13.42 -5.81 6.21
N LEU A 201 13.72 -4.51 6.20
CA LEU A 201 13.96 -3.77 4.96
C LEU A 201 15.22 -4.26 4.23
N LYS A 202 16.28 -4.61 4.98
CA LYS A 202 17.49 -5.23 4.39
C LYS A 202 17.17 -6.53 3.67
N PHE A 203 16.28 -7.36 4.21
CA PHE A 203 15.84 -8.58 3.53
C PHE A 203 15.04 -8.30 2.25
N VAL A 204 14.16 -7.30 2.26
CA VAL A 204 13.41 -6.91 1.05
C VAL A 204 14.35 -6.41 -0.03
N TYR A 205 15.35 -5.61 0.35
CA TYR A 205 16.38 -5.12 -0.56
C TYR A 205 17.12 -6.29 -1.25
N LEU A 206 17.54 -7.29 -0.47
CA LEU A 206 18.21 -8.48 -1.00
C LEU A 206 17.33 -9.37 -1.89
N MET A 207 16.01 -9.26 -1.79
CA MET A 207 15.06 -9.99 -2.65
C MET A 207 14.80 -9.28 -3.99
N SER A 208 15.33 -8.06 -4.19
CA SER A 208 15.24 -7.35 -5.46
C SER A 208 16.14 -8.04 -6.51
N PRO A 209 15.60 -8.42 -7.68
CA PRO A 209 16.37 -9.13 -8.71
C PRO A 209 17.52 -8.29 -9.31
N PHE A 210 17.53 -6.97 -9.09
CA PHE A 210 18.55 -6.06 -9.64
C PHE A 210 19.95 -6.25 -9.02
N LEU A 211 20.07 -6.90 -7.86
CA LEU A 211 21.37 -7.18 -7.23
C LEU A 211 22.15 -8.35 -7.88
N HIS A 212 21.51 -9.21 -8.66
CA HIS A 212 22.17 -10.39 -9.24
C HIS A 212 23.06 -10.09 -10.46
N PHE A 213 23.16 -8.83 -10.89
CA PHE A 213 23.96 -8.43 -12.06
C PHE A 213 25.20 -7.56 -11.75
N MET A 214 25.56 -7.37 -10.48
CA MET A 214 26.79 -6.67 -10.08
C MET A 214 27.72 -7.57 -9.26
N ASN A 215 28.27 -8.60 -9.90
CA ASN A 215 29.49 -9.30 -9.48
C ASN A 215 30.33 -9.61 -10.73
#